data_AF-A0A1T1AMK4-F1
#
_entry.id   AF-A0A1T1AMK4-F1
#
_cell.length_a   1.000
_cell.length_b   1.000
_cell.length_c   1.000
_cell.angle_alpha   90.00
_cell.angle_beta   90.00
_cell.angle_gamma   90.00
#
_symmetry.space_group_name_H-M   'P 1'
#
loop_
_entity.id
_entity.type
_entity.pdbx_description
1 polymer ?
#
loop_
_entity_poly.entity_id
_entity_poly.type
_entity_poly.pdbx_seq_one_letter_code
_entity_poly.pdbx_strand_id
1 'polypeptide(L)'
;MLVAIPALNSSRQWVDVPNIGTFKVADFFVRFERLTELPGCPYLGAFGKVHSALLAPLDGALWLNAGQVDDPSICIPQPLIAALAERFQMGDASDLTEADVLVFGILRTSRNGKKFMVLDDLNHITLVLPDDQQDFGASDAVGWSW
;
A
#
# COMPACT_ATOMS: atom_id res chain seq x y z
N MET A 1 12.74 -2.63 -2.87
CA MET A 1 11.33 -2.25 -2.60
C MET A 1 10.53 -3.51 -2.25
N LEU A 2 9.85 -3.55 -1.08
CA LEU A 2 9.04 -4.71 -0.62
C LEU A 2 7.96 -5.13 -1.64
N VAL A 3 7.43 -4.18 -2.41
CA VAL A 3 6.34 -4.38 -3.39
C VAL A 3 6.72 -5.35 -4.51
N ALA A 4 8.02 -5.57 -4.75
CA ALA A 4 8.54 -6.39 -5.83
C ALA A 4 9.24 -7.70 -5.39
N ILE A 5 9.02 -8.19 -4.16
CA ILE A 5 9.73 -9.39 -3.64
C ILE A 5 8.78 -10.60 -3.56
N PRO A 6 8.72 -11.48 -4.58
CA PRO A 6 7.92 -12.72 -4.53
C PRO A 6 8.22 -13.61 -3.32
N ALA A 7 9.45 -13.57 -2.80
CA ALA A 7 9.90 -14.38 -1.67
C ALA A 7 9.19 -14.05 -0.34
N LEU A 8 8.52 -12.89 -0.22
CA LEU A 8 7.76 -12.55 0.99
C LEU A 8 6.63 -13.55 1.24
N ASN A 9 5.95 -13.99 0.18
CA ASN A 9 4.81 -14.92 0.26
C ASN A 9 5.19 -16.32 0.78
N SER A 10 6.48 -16.68 0.77
CA SER A 10 6.99 -17.97 1.26
C SER A 10 7.95 -17.83 2.44
N SER A 11 8.08 -16.61 2.98
CA SER A 11 8.99 -16.34 4.08
C SER A 11 8.58 -17.08 5.35
N ARG A 12 9.56 -17.77 5.94
CA ARG A 12 9.42 -18.45 7.24
C ARG A 12 9.87 -17.58 8.42
N GLN A 13 10.31 -16.36 8.14
CA GLN A 13 10.71 -15.42 9.18
C GLN A 13 9.49 -14.90 9.94
N TRP A 14 9.73 -14.52 11.18
CA TRP A 14 8.73 -13.91 12.05
C TRP A 14 9.03 -12.43 12.22
N VAL A 15 7.98 -11.64 12.38
CA VAL A 15 8.03 -10.22 12.71
C VAL A 15 7.26 -9.99 14.00
N ASP A 16 7.92 -9.34 14.96
CA ASP A 16 7.29 -8.85 16.18
C ASP A 16 6.85 -7.40 15.96
N VAL A 17 5.55 -7.17 16.13
CA VAL A 17 4.96 -5.84 16.08
C VAL A 17 4.61 -5.45 17.52
N PRO A 18 5.32 -4.49 18.12
CA PRO A 18 5.12 -4.11 19.52
C PRO A 18 3.65 -3.81 19.83
N ASN A 19 3.14 -4.40 20.91
CA ASN A 19 1.75 -4.25 21.39
C ASN A 19 0.65 -4.77 20.44
N ILE A 20 1.00 -5.45 19.34
CA ILE A 20 0.06 -6.01 18.38
C ILE A 20 0.19 -7.54 18.32
N GLY A 21 1.41 -8.05 18.16
CA GLY A 21 1.68 -9.49 18.17
C GLY A 21 2.86 -9.91 17.30
N THR A 22 3.03 -11.22 17.22
CA THR A 22 4.07 -11.89 16.43
C THR A 22 3.44 -12.59 15.24
N PHE A 23 3.91 -12.28 14.04
CA PHE A 23 3.34 -12.78 12.79
C PHE A 23 4.42 -13.42 11.92
N LYS A 24 4.05 -14.39 11.09
CA LYS A 24 4.95 -14.77 10.00
C LYS A 24 4.97 -13.63 8.98
N VAL A 25 6.13 -13.35 8.42
CA VAL A 25 6.29 -12.33 7.37
C VAL A 25 5.31 -12.58 6.21
N ALA A 26 5.12 -13.85 5.81
CA ALA A 26 4.20 -14.25 4.74
C ALA A 26 2.71 -14.02 5.06
N ASP A 27 2.35 -13.93 6.34
CA ASP A 27 0.98 -13.68 6.80
C ASP A 27 0.77 -12.20 7.18
N PHE A 28 1.86 -11.46 7.44
CA PHE A 28 1.84 -10.05 7.83
C PHE A 28 1.90 -9.10 6.63
N PHE A 29 2.75 -9.39 5.65
CA PHE A 29 2.86 -8.62 4.41
C PHE A 29 2.04 -9.30 3.32
N VAL A 30 0.90 -8.72 2.96
CA VAL A 30 -0.10 -9.36 2.11
C VAL A 30 -0.39 -8.51 0.88
N ARG A 31 -0.49 -9.14 -0.29
CA ARG A 31 -0.90 -8.44 -1.51
C ARG A 31 -2.39 -8.06 -1.48
N PHE A 32 -2.78 -6.93 -2.06
CA PHE A 32 -4.18 -6.48 -2.05
C PHE A 32 -5.16 -7.54 -2.56
N GLU A 33 -4.79 -8.29 -3.60
CA GLU A 33 -5.62 -9.33 -4.24
C GLU A 33 -5.96 -10.47 -3.28
N ARG A 34 -5.14 -10.70 -2.23
CA ARG A 34 -5.33 -11.78 -1.25
C ARG A 34 -6.07 -11.33 0.00
N LEU A 35 -6.25 -10.02 0.18
CA LEU A 35 -6.89 -9.48 1.40
C LEU A 35 -8.37 -9.87 1.50
N THR A 36 -9.05 -10.06 0.38
CA THR A 36 -10.47 -10.48 0.34
C THR A 36 -10.69 -11.84 1.00
N GLU A 37 -9.69 -12.72 0.96
CA GLU A 37 -9.72 -14.07 1.52
C GLU A 37 -9.42 -14.12 3.02
N LEU A 38 -8.81 -13.07 3.59
CA LEU A 38 -8.39 -13.08 5.00
C LEU A 38 -9.59 -12.94 5.96
N PRO A 39 -9.78 -13.88 6.91
CA PRO A 39 -10.74 -13.70 7.98
C PRO A 39 -10.19 -12.64 8.95
N GLY A 40 -10.87 -11.49 9.05
CA GLY A 40 -10.67 -10.44 10.04
C GLY A 40 -9.28 -10.37 10.67
N CYS A 41 -8.28 -9.92 9.92
CA CYS A 41 -6.93 -9.75 10.45
C CYS A 41 -6.84 -8.43 11.23
N PRO A 42 -6.35 -8.43 12.49
CA PRO A 42 -6.39 -7.26 13.34
C PRO A 42 -5.43 -6.15 12.88
N TYR A 43 -4.29 -6.50 12.27
CA TYR A 43 -3.31 -5.54 11.76
C TYR A 43 -2.35 -6.23 10.78
N LEU A 44 -2.10 -5.62 9.62
CA LEU A 44 -1.21 -6.16 8.59
C LEU A 44 -0.56 -5.04 7.75
N GLY A 45 0.45 -5.38 6.97
CA GLY A 45 0.96 -4.55 5.90
C GLY A 45 0.43 -5.02 4.54
N ALA A 46 -0.41 -4.23 3.87
CA ALA A 46 -0.85 -4.56 2.53
C ALA A 46 -0.07 -3.80 1.46
N PHE A 47 0.20 -4.46 0.34
CA PHE A 47 0.96 -3.86 -0.73
C PHE A 47 0.51 -4.27 -2.13
N GLY A 48 0.84 -3.44 -3.12
CA GLY A 48 0.53 -3.66 -4.53
C GLY A 48 0.47 -2.35 -5.30
N LYS A 49 -0.06 -2.39 -6.52
CA LYS A 49 -0.23 -1.20 -7.36
C LYS A 49 -1.57 -0.52 -7.12
N VAL A 50 -1.53 0.81 -7.08
CA VAL A 50 -2.72 1.66 -7.14
C VAL A 50 -3.20 1.72 -8.58
N HIS A 51 -4.45 1.33 -8.82
CA HIS A 51 -5.05 1.39 -10.16
C HIS A 51 -5.81 2.70 -10.40
N SER A 52 -6.23 3.37 -9.32
CA SER A 52 -6.88 4.67 -9.38
C SER A 52 -6.85 5.35 -8.02
N ALA A 53 -6.84 6.68 -8.06
CA ALA A 53 -6.95 7.53 -6.89
C ALA A 53 -8.09 8.54 -7.12
N LEU A 54 -9.00 8.63 -6.16
CA LEU A 54 -10.21 9.45 -6.27
C LEU A 54 -10.41 10.29 -5.01
N LEU A 55 -10.53 11.60 -5.17
CA LEU A 55 -10.93 12.49 -4.09
C LEU A 55 -12.47 12.45 -3.95
N ALA A 56 -12.95 11.97 -2.82
CA ALA A 56 -14.38 11.87 -2.54
C ALA A 56 -14.98 13.27 -2.29
N PRO A 57 -16.03 13.67 -3.05
CA PRO A 57 -16.58 15.03 -2.93
C PRO A 57 -17.26 15.34 -1.59
N LEU A 58 -17.72 14.31 -0.87
CA LEU A 58 -18.56 14.46 0.33
C LEU A 58 -17.74 14.69 1.60
N ASP A 59 -16.66 13.94 1.80
CA ASP A 59 -15.83 13.97 3.00
C ASP A 59 -14.40 14.48 2.72
N GLY A 60 -14.06 14.73 1.45
CA GLY A 60 -12.73 15.15 1.04
C GLY A 60 -11.67 14.08 1.24
N ALA A 61 -12.04 12.83 1.49
CA ALA A 61 -11.09 11.73 1.65
C ALA A 61 -10.52 11.32 0.30
N LEU A 62 -9.24 10.98 0.26
CA LEU A 62 -8.58 10.42 -0.90
C LEU A 62 -8.64 8.89 -0.83
N TRP A 63 -9.29 8.28 -1.81
CA TRP A 63 -9.46 6.84 -1.92
C TRP A 63 -8.50 6.29 -2.96
N LEU A 64 -7.57 5.44 -2.53
CA LEU A 64 -6.70 4.68 -3.41
C LEU A 64 -7.32 3.30 -3.59
N ASN A 65 -7.63 2.94 -4.83
CA ASN A 65 -8.05 1.60 -5.14
C ASN A 65 -6.82 0.84 -5.65
N ALA A 66 -6.48 -0.26 -4.99
CA ALA A 66 -5.29 -1.03 -5.28
C ALA A 66 -5.68 -2.48 -5.65
N GLY A 67 -5.00 -3.05 -6.64
CA GLY A 67 -5.40 -4.33 -7.25
C GLY A 67 -6.52 -4.18 -8.29
N GLN A 68 -7.49 -5.08 -8.26
CA GLN A 68 -8.68 -5.13 -9.12
C GLN A 68 -9.88 -4.37 -8.53
N VAL A 69 -10.99 -4.26 -9.27
CA VAL A 69 -12.19 -3.48 -8.90
C VAL A 69 -12.78 -3.88 -7.52
N ASP A 70 -12.75 -5.17 -7.20
CA ASP A 70 -13.26 -5.72 -5.94
C ASP A 70 -12.22 -5.73 -4.81
N ASP A 71 -10.97 -5.38 -5.12
CA ASP A 71 -9.89 -5.39 -4.15
C ASP A 71 -10.00 -4.21 -3.18
N PRO A 72 -9.33 -4.31 -2.01
CA PRO A 72 -9.53 -3.35 -0.96
C PRO A 72 -9.00 -1.96 -1.29
N SER A 73 -9.73 -0.95 -0.83
CA SER A 73 -9.30 0.44 -0.97
C SER A 73 -8.53 0.92 0.26
N ILE A 74 -7.70 1.93 0.07
CA ILE A 74 -7.05 2.69 1.13
C ILE A 74 -7.76 4.05 1.21
N CYS A 75 -8.33 4.36 2.36
CA CYS A 75 -8.93 5.64 2.66
C CYS A 75 -7.90 6.52 3.37
N ILE A 76 -7.59 7.66 2.77
CA ILE A 76 -6.71 8.68 3.34
C ILE A 76 -7.58 9.86 3.75
N PRO A 77 -7.79 10.07 5.06
CA PRO A 77 -8.60 11.17 5.56
C PRO A 77 -8.08 12.53 5.12
N GLN A 78 -8.99 13.47 4.85
CA GLN A 78 -8.68 14.83 4.39
C GLN A 78 -7.53 15.53 5.15
N PRO A 79 -7.44 15.45 6.50
CA PRO A 79 -6.36 16.10 7.24
C PRO A 79 -4.94 15.59 6.91
N LEU A 80 -4.80 14.38 6.36
CA LEU A 80 -3.50 13.78 6.04
C LEU A 80 -3.06 14.05 4.60
N ILE A 81 -3.96 14.49 3.72
CA ILE A 81 -3.69 14.57 2.27
C ILE A 81 -2.59 15.58 1.95
N ALA A 82 -2.61 16.77 2.55
CA ALA A 82 -1.62 17.81 2.26
C ALA A 82 -0.20 17.37 2.65
N ALA A 83 -0.06 16.77 3.83
CA ALA A 83 1.23 16.28 4.31
C ALA A 83 1.69 15.02 3.55
N LEU A 84 0.76 14.18 3.06
CA LEU A 84 1.09 13.11 2.14
C LEU A 84 1.64 13.65 0.81
N ALA A 85 0.96 14.65 0.22
CA ALA A 85 1.37 15.28 -1.02
C ALA A 85 2.74 15.93 -0.91
N GLU A 86 3.02 16.63 0.20
CA GLU A 86 4.33 17.18 0.48
C GLU A 86 5.40 16.08 0.61
N ARG A 87 5.13 15.02 1.38
CA ARG A 87 6.08 13.92 1.63
C ARG A 87 6.49 13.19 0.35
N PHE A 88 5.55 12.98 -0.56
CA PHE A 88 5.77 12.24 -1.81
C PHE A 88 5.83 13.16 -3.04
N GLN A 89 5.90 14.48 -2.85
CA GLN A 89 6.02 15.48 -3.93
C GLN A 89 4.93 15.36 -5.01
N MET A 90 3.70 15.07 -4.59
CA MET A 90 2.55 14.91 -5.49
C MET A 90 1.96 16.28 -5.84
N GLY A 91 1.64 16.48 -7.11
CA GLY A 91 0.87 17.63 -7.57
C GLY A 91 -0.63 17.42 -7.34
N ASP A 92 -1.16 16.26 -7.72
CA ASP A 92 -2.55 15.91 -7.49
C ASP A 92 -2.78 14.40 -7.29
N ALA A 93 -4.04 13.99 -7.11
CA ALA A 93 -4.38 12.59 -6.88
C ALA A 93 -4.01 11.68 -8.06
N SER A 94 -3.98 12.18 -9.29
CA SER A 94 -3.72 11.38 -10.48
C SER A 94 -2.29 10.84 -10.53
N ASP A 95 -1.34 11.53 -9.88
CA ASP A 95 0.07 11.10 -9.73
C ASP A 95 0.21 9.75 -9.01
N LEU A 96 -0.81 9.35 -8.24
CA LEU A 96 -0.84 8.07 -7.52
C LEU A 96 -1.27 6.89 -8.40
N THR A 97 -1.77 7.14 -9.60
CA THR A 97 -2.15 6.05 -10.52
C THR A 97 -0.90 5.30 -10.93
N GLU A 98 -0.93 3.96 -10.90
CA GLU A 98 0.22 3.05 -11.12
C GLU A 98 1.34 3.09 -10.06
N ALA A 99 1.17 3.91 -9.00
CA ALA A 99 2.11 3.93 -7.89
C ALA A 99 2.12 2.59 -7.14
N ASP A 100 3.30 2.17 -6.71
CA ASP A 100 3.47 1.05 -5.82
C ASP A 100 3.25 1.53 -4.38
N VAL A 101 2.34 0.90 -3.64
CA VAL A 101 2.00 1.27 -2.26
C VAL A 101 2.24 0.12 -1.30
N LEU A 102 2.71 0.46 -0.10
CA LEU A 102 2.64 -0.38 1.10
C LEU A 102 1.98 0.44 2.20
N VAL A 103 0.93 -0.11 2.80
CA VAL A 103 0.20 0.51 3.91
C VAL A 103 0.04 -0.47 5.06
N PHE A 104 0.26 -0.02 6.29
CA PHE A 104 -0.02 -0.77 7.50
C PHE A 104 -1.34 -0.31 8.11
N GLY A 105 -2.12 -1.24 8.63
CA GLY A 105 -3.36 -0.88 9.32
C GLY A 105 -4.28 -2.06 9.60
N ILE A 106 -5.46 -1.70 10.10
CA ILE A 106 -6.54 -2.62 10.40
C ILE A 106 -7.43 -2.75 9.16
N LEU A 107 -7.62 -3.98 8.69
CA LEU A 107 -8.54 -4.27 7.59
C LEU A 107 -9.98 -4.18 8.09
N ARG A 108 -10.75 -3.27 7.50
CA ARG A 108 -12.17 -3.02 7.82
C ARG A 108 -13.04 -3.54 6.69
N THR A 109 -14.32 -3.71 6.98
CA THR A 109 -15.34 -4.11 5.99
C THR A 109 -16.44 -3.05 5.98
N SER A 110 -16.74 -2.53 4.79
CA SER A 110 -17.80 -1.54 4.61
C SER A 110 -19.18 -2.20 4.69
N ARG A 111 -20.25 -1.40 4.70
CA ARG A 111 -21.63 -1.91 4.72
C ARG A 111 -21.97 -2.82 3.54
N ASN A 112 -21.32 -2.63 2.38
CA ASN A 112 -21.55 -3.46 1.19
C ASN A 112 -20.63 -4.68 1.10
N GLY A 113 -19.82 -4.95 2.14
CA GLY A 113 -18.88 -6.07 2.15
C GLY A 113 -17.50 -5.76 1.55
N LYS A 114 -17.31 -4.61 0.88
CA LYS A 114 -15.99 -4.22 0.36
C LYS A 114 -15.02 -3.97 1.52
N LYS A 115 -13.83 -4.57 1.45
CA LYS A 115 -12.79 -4.35 2.45
C LYS A 115 -12.04 -3.05 2.19
N PHE A 116 -11.54 -2.41 3.23
CA PHE A 116 -10.76 -1.19 3.12
C PHE A 116 -9.86 -0.99 4.33
N MET A 117 -8.82 -0.17 4.20
CA MET A 117 -8.00 0.29 5.32
C MET A 117 -8.08 1.81 5.41
N VAL A 118 -8.04 2.35 6.63
CA VAL A 118 -8.01 3.79 6.87
C VAL A 118 -6.61 4.15 7.35
N LEU A 119 -5.96 5.10 6.66
CA LEU A 119 -4.70 5.64 7.10
C LEU A 119 -4.92 6.54 8.32
N ASP A 120 -4.24 6.22 9.42
CA ASP A 120 -4.29 6.96 10.67
C ASP A 120 -3.01 7.77 10.94
N ASP A 121 -1.87 7.29 10.46
CA ASP A 121 -0.55 7.94 10.55
C ASP A 121 0.20 7.85 9.21
N LEU A 122 0.82 8.94 8.77
CA LEU A 122 1.63 8.98 7.55
C LEU A 122 2.84 8.03 7.61
N ASN A 123 3.31 7.65 8.80
CA ASN A 123 4.36 6.65 8.98
C ASN A 123 3.91 5.23 8.64
N HIS A 124 2.60 5.00 8.50
CA HIS A 124 2.04 3.71 8.11
C HIS A 124 1.86 3.56 6.61
N ILE A 125 2.26 4.53 5.79
CA ILE A 125 2.22 4.41 4.33
C ILE A 125 3.56 4.77 3.70
N THR A 126 3.90 4.04 2.64
CA THR A 126 4.97 4.42 1.71
C THR A 126 4.50 4.20 0.28
N LEU A 127 4.96 5.08 -0.60
CA LEU A 127 4.63 5.10 -2.02
C LEU A 127 5.91 5.13 -2.85
N VAL A 128 5.88 4.53 -4.03
CA VAL A 128 6.86 4.74 -5.09
C VAL A 128 6.08 5.14 -6.33
N LEU A 129 6.21 6.41 -6.71
CA LEU A 129 5.48 6.98 -7.84
C LEU A 129 5.99 6.39 -9.17
N PRO A 130 5.16 6.33 -10.22
CA PRO A 130 5.54 5.76 -11.51
C PRO A 130 6.82 6.38 -12.11
N ASP A 131 7.00 7.68 -11.94
CA ASP A 131 8.18 8.39 -12.43
C ASP A 131 9.46 7.97 -11.68
N ASP A 132 9.37 7.72 -10.38
CA ASP A 132 10.47 7.23 -9.55
C ASP A 132 10.82 5.75 -9.84
N GLN A 133 9.89 4.97 -10.40
CA GLN A 133 10.12 3.55 -10.72
C GLN A 133 11.17 3.36 -11.83
N GLN A 134 11.34 4.33 -12.72
CA GLN A 134 12.27 4.23 -13.86
C GLN A 134 13.74 4.40 -13.43
N ASP A 135 13.99 5.19 -12.39
CA ASP A 135 15.35 5.43 -11.88
C ASP A 135 15.98 4.20 -11.22
N PHE A 136 15.17 3.23 -10.77
CA PHE A 136 15.66 1.96 -10.22
C PHE A 136 15.97 0.91 -11.30
N GLY A 137 15.54 1.12 -12.55
CA GLY A 137 15.76 0.18 -13.65
C GLY A 137 17.03 0.45 -14.47
N ALA A 138 17.60 1.65 -14.36
CA ALA A 138 18.73 2.09 -15.19
C ALA A 138 20.11 1.88 -14.56
N SER A 139 20.21 1.54 -13.27
CA SER A 139 21.52 1.43 -12.58
C SER A 139 22.26 0.11 -12.78
N ASP A 140 21.62 -0.93 -13.32
CA ASP A 140 22.22 -2.28 -13.43
C ASP A 140 22.82 -2.60 -14.82
N ALA A 141 22.90 -1.61 -15.70
CA ALA A 141 23.42 -1.77 -17.06
C ALA A 141 24.66 -0.90 -17.36
N VAL A 142 25.57 -0.73 -16.38
CA VAL A 142 26.92 -0.23 -16.65
C VAL A 142 27.91 -1.37 -16.45
N GLY A 143 28.51 -1.79 -17.57
CA GLY A 143 29.20 -3.05 -17.74
C GLY A 143 30.47 -3.23 -16.91
N TRP A 144 30.67 -4.48 -16.50
CA TRP A 144 31.98 -5.04 -16.21
C TRP A 144 32.27 -6.07 -17.30
N SER A 145 33.08 -5.70 -18.28
CA SER A 145 33.75 -6.64 -19.19
C SER A 145 35.04 -7.12 -18.55
N TRP A 146 35.22 -8.44 -18.49
CA TRP A 146 36.45 -9.13 -18.07
C TRP A 146 37.62 -8.85 -19.00
#